data_AF-A0A9E3FFA0-F1
#
_entry.id   AF-A0A9E3FFA0-F1
#
_cell.length_a   1.000
_cell.length_b   1.000
_cell.length_c   1.000
_cell.angle_alpha   90.00
_cell.angle_beta   90.00
_cell.angle_gamma   90.00
#
_symmetry.space_group_name_H-M   'P 1'
#
loop_
_entity.id
_entity.type
_entity.pdbx_description
1 polymer ?
#
loop_
_entity_poly.entity_id
_entity_poly.type
_entity_poly.pdbx_seq_one_letter_code
_entity_poly.pdbx_strand_id
1 'polypeptide(L)' 'MTIERHRRRFWRVLDEDGSLVAVTCYRKGATEVVRRLTAVRRLTAARQSPARTEAGAEKRGTTDRKGEG' A
#
# COMPACT_ATOMS: atom_id res chain seq x y z
N MET A 1 2.19 -0.43 12.82
CA MET A 1 2.44 -1.67 13.58
C MET A 1 3.62 -1.51 14.52
N THR A 2 3.49 -1.95 15.77
CA THR A 2 4.56 -1.91 16.79
C THR A 2 4.88 -3.31 17.30
N ILE A 3 6.14 -3.52 17.73
CA ILE A 3 6.58 -4.77 18.36
C ILE A 3 6.97 -4.47 19.79
N GLU A 4 6.35 -5.17 20.73
CA GLU A 4 6.54 -4.95 22.16
C GLU A 4 6.81 -6.24 22.89
N ARG A 5 7.48 -6.13 24.05
CA ARG A 5 7.70 -7.29 24.92
C ARG A 5 6.35 -7.71 25.50
N HIS A 6 5.99 -8.98 25.33
CA HIS A 6 4.78 -9.56 25.89
C HIS A 6 5.15 -10.59 26.96
N ARG A 7 4.96 -10.20 28.22
CA ARG A 7 5.38 -11.00 29.38
C ARG A 7 6.88 -11.34 29.31
N ARG A 8 7.27 -12.47 29.90
CA ARG A 8 8.68 -12.83 30.12
C ARG A 8 9.41 -13.34 28.89
N ARG A 9 8.76 -14.10 28.00
CA ARG A 9 9.40 -14.78 26.86
C ARG A 9 8.82 -14.42 25.50
N PHE A 10 7.66 -13.79 25.43
CA PHE A 10 6.98 -13.54 24.16
C PHE A 10 7.13 -12.09 23.68
N TRP A 11 6.80 -11.89 22.42
CA TRP A 11 6.76 -10.62 21.73
C TRP A 11 5.38 -10.50 21.10
N ARG A 12 4.73 -9.35 21.28
CA ARG A 12 3.45 -9.06 20.62
C ARG A 12 3.66 -8.09 19.48
N VAL A 13 2.88 -8.27 18.41
CA VAL A 13 2.73 -7.32 17.31
C VAL A 13 1.38 -6.66 17.48
N LEU A 14 1.36 -5.34 17.59
CA LEU A 14 0.14 -4.54 17.64
C LEU A 14 -0.03 -3.79 16.32
N ASP A 15 -1.27 -3.64 15.87
CA ASP A 15 -1.62 -2.79 14.75
C ASP A 15 -1.70 -1.31 15.17
N GLU A 16 -1.95 -0.42 14.21
CA GLU A 16 -2.00 1.03 14.40
C GLU A 16 -3.11 1.49 15.36
N ASP A 17 -4.21 0.74 15.42
CA ASP A 17 -5.33 0.94 16.35
C ASP A 17 -5.08 0.31 17.74
N GLY A 18 -3.92 -0.34 17.94
CA GLY A 18 -3.59 -1.06 19.16
C GLY A 18 -4.11 -2.51 19.21
N SER A 19 -4.79 -2.99 18.17
CA SER A 19 -5.30 -4.36 18.10
C SER A 19 -4.16 -5.39 18.07
N LEU A 20 -4.33 -6.52 18.78
CA LEU A 20 -3.35 -7.60 18.78
C LEU A 20 -3.38 -8.38 17.45
N VAL A 21 -2.25 -8.38 16.74
CA VAL A 21 -2.11 -9.10 15.46
C VAL A 21 -1.53 -10.50 15.66
N ALA A 22 -0.44 -10.59 16.43
CA ALA A 22 0.27 -11.85 16.63
C ALA A 22 1.08 -11.84 17.94
N VAL A 23 1.34 -13.03 18.48
CA VAL A 23 2.28 -13.27 19.57
C VAL A 23 3.31 -14.30 19.12
N THR A 24 4.59 -14.01 19.32
CA THR A 24 5.70 -14.89 18.92
C THR A 24 6.66 -15.12 20.09
N CYS A 25 7.34 -16.27 20.10
CA CYS A 25 8.38 -16.57 21.09
C CYS A 25 9.69 -15.82 20.82
N TYR A 26 9.98 -15.47 19.56
CA TYR A 26 11.20 -14.77 19.17
C TYR A 26 10.90 -13.41 18.53
N ARG A 27 11.74 -12.40 18.83
CA ARG A 27 11.63 -11.06 18.24
C ARG A 27 11.72 -11.10 16.71
N LYS A 28 12.59 -11.96 16.18
CA LYS A 28 12.73 -12.19 14.72
C LYS A 28 11.41 -12.61 14.08
N GLY A 29 10.61 -13.44 14.76
CA GLY A 29 9.28 -13.83 14.29
C GLY A 29 8.32 -12.62 14.20
N ALA A 30 8.30 -11.78 15.24
CA ALA A 30 7.49 -10.55 15.24
C ALA A 30 7.93 -9.58 14.13
N THR A 31 9.24 -9.43 13.89
CA THR A 31 9.76 -8.60 12.80
C THR A 31 9.33 -9.12 11.43
N GLU A 32 9.37 -10.44 11.23
CA GLU A 32 8.95 -11.06 9.96
C GLU A 32 7.44 -10.89 9.71
N VAL A 33 6.61 -10.96 10.76
CA VAL A 33 5.18 -10.66 10.68
C VAL A 33 4.96 -9.23 10.17
N VAL A 34 5.60 -8.24 10.79
CA VAL A 34 5.48 -6.83 10.37
C VAL A 34 5.94 -6.65 8.93
N ARG A 35 7.07 -7.26 8.54
CA ARG A 35 7.61 -7.17 7.17
C ARG A 35 6.62 -7.69 6.13
N ARG A 36 6.05 -8.87 6.36
CA ARG A 36 5.10 -9.51 5.43
C ARG A 36 3.79 -8.75 5.34
N LEU A 37 3.22 -8.35 6.47
CA LEU A 37 1.96 -7.60 6.49
C LEU A 37 2.13 -6.23 5.82
N THR A 38 3.26 -5.55 6.03
CA THR A 38 3.58 -4.29 5.33
C THR A 38 3.65 -4.51 3.81
N ALA A 39 4.30 -5.59 3.36
CA ALA A 39 4.37 -5.91 1.93
C ALA A 39 2.98 -6.17 1.34
N VAL A 40 2.13 -6.94 2.04
CA VAL A 40 0.76 -7.22 1.62
C VAL A 40 -0.07 -5.93 1.57
N ARG A 41 -0.01 -5.06 2.59
CA ARG A 41 -0.70 -3.76 2.59
C ARG A 41 -0.34 -2.92 1.37
N ARG A 42 0.95 -2.84 1.02
CA ARG A 42 1.42 -2.11 -0.16
C ARG A 42 0.87 -2.71 -1.47
N LEU A 43 0.91 -4.03 -1.61
CA LEU A 43 0.38 -4.71 -2.78
C LEU A 43 -1.13 -4.49 -2.94
N THR A 44 -1.88 -4.55 -1.85
CA THR A 44 -3.33 -4.31 -1.87
C THR A 44 -3.66 -2.86 -2.18
N ALA A 45 -2.94 -1.90 -1.61
CA ALA A 45 -3.11 -0.47 -1.92
C ALA A 45 -2.84 -0.16 -3.40
N ALA A 46 -1.80 -0.78 -3.99
CA ALA A 46 -1.50 -0.62 -5.41
C ALA A 46 -2.60 -1.19 -6.32
N ARG A 47 -3.29 -2.26 -5.91
CA ARG A 47 -4.43 -2.84 -6.64
C ARG A 47 -5.70 -1.99 -6.55
N GLN A 48 -5.83 -1.17 -5.50
CA GLN A 48 -7.00 -0.32 -5.28
C GLN A 48 -6.88 1.05 -5.96
N SER A 49 -5.78 1.32 -6.67
CA SER A 49 -5.74 2.46 -7.60
C SER A 49 -6.81 2.23 -8.67
N PRO A 50 -7.81 3.12 -8.79
CA PRO A 50 -8.86 2.92 -9.76
C PRO A 50 -8.20 2.85 -11.13
N ALA A 51 -8.53 1.79 -11.87
CA ALA A 51 -8.40 1.80 -13.31
C ALA A 51 -8.90 3.16 -13.78
N ARG A 52 -8.03 3.93 -14.44
CA ARG A 52 -8.39 5.18 -15.09
C ARG A 52 -9.67 4.91 -15.88
N THR A 53 -10.78 5.45 -15.41
CA THR A 53 -12.03 5.46 -16.14
C THR A 53 -11.73 6.14 -17.48
N GLU A 54 -11.88 5.39 -18.55
CA GLU A 54 -11.92 5.92 -19.91
C GLU A 54 -13.09 6.91 -20.00
N ALA A 55 -12.76 8.17 -20.21
CA ALA A 55 -13.66 9.22 -20.70
C ALA A 55 -12.72 10.24 -21.36
N GLY A 56 -12.77 10.58 -22.63
CA GLY A 56 -13.72 10.37 -23.70
C GLY A 56 -13.42 11.47 -24.73
N ALA A 57 -13.66 11.18 -26.01
CA ALA A 57 -13.93 12.14 -27.09
C ALA A 57 -12.85 13.16 -27.53
N GLU A 58 -12.18 12.83 -28.64
CA GLU A 58 -12.40 13.50 -29.93
C GLU A 58 -12.48 15.05 -29.95
N LYS A 59 -11.47 15.70 -30.56
CA LYS A 59 -11.59 16.37 -31.87
C LYS A 59 -10.24 16.89 -32.33
N ARG A 60 -9.73 16.31 -33.43
CA ARG A 60 -8.66 16.90 -34.24
C ARG A 60 -9.23 18.16 -34.90
N GLY A 61 -8.93 19.33 -34.34
CA GLY A 61 -9.08 20.60 -35.02
C GLY A 61 -7.93 20.78 -36.00
N THR A 62 -8.15 20.43 -37.26
CA THR A 62 -7.38 20.98 -38.38
C THR A 62 -7.88 22.41 -38.59
N THR A 63 -7.03 23.40 -38.35
CA THR A 63 -7.22 24.74 -38.89
C THR A 63 -5.93 25.20 -39.55
N ASP A 64 -6.08 25.44 -40.85
CA ASP A 64 -5.10 25.90 -41.81
C ASP A 64 -4.31 27.13 -41.34
N ARG A 65 -2.98 27.05 -41.46
CA ARG A 65 -2.09 28.22 -41.40
C ARG A 65 -1.53 28.49 -42.80
N LYS A 66 -2.22 29.40 -43.49
CA LYS A 66 -1.68 30.60 -44.16
C LYS A 66 -0.21 30.51 -44.65
N GLY A 67 -0.02 30.26 -45.95
CA GLY A 67 1.15 30.73 -46.73
C GLY A 67 0.67 31.91 -47.60
N GLU A 68 1.14 33.13 -47.36
CA GLU A 68 2.34 33.73 -47.97
C GLU A 68 2.12 34.04 -49.46
N GLY A 69 1.90 35.32 -49.73
CA GLY A 69 2.09 35.97 -51.01
C GLY A 69 3.09 37.11 -50.83
#